data_AF-A0A075AQA9-F1
#
_entry.id   AF-A0A075AQA9-F1
#
_cell.length_a   1.000
_cell.length_b   1.000
_cell.length_c   1.000
_cell.angle_alpha   90.00
_cell.angle_beta   90.00
_cell.angle_gamma   90.00
#
_symmetry.space_group_name_H-M   'P 1'
#
loop_
_entity.id
_entity.type
_entity.pdbx_description
1 polymer ?
#
loop_
_entity_poly.entity_id
_entity_poly.type
_entity_poly.pdbx_seq_one_letter_code
_entity_poly.pdbx_strand_id
1 'polypeptide(L)'
;MVRFQPALFHSLVARVKESQLKELNLSGLMESSEASNAVDWRYVAKQLIGVKSVKLSFNYISRYSIYEIFDSLDNSKIETLDLSSQMLTGPSTKRSIKLLYRSDMKYLAQAMIKSNIKNIDLRFSGYLVEEIACLANMVSGKINLVHEYN
;
A
#
# COMPACT_ATOMS: atom_id res chain seq x y z
N MET A 1 22.90 0.86 14.61
CA MET A 1 21.71 0.49 13.83
C MET A 1 22.08 0.53 12.36
N VAL A 2 22.01 -0.60 11.66
CA VAL A 2 22.21 -0.64 10.21
C VAL A 2 20.92 -0.13 9.59
N ARG A 3 20.95 1.07 8.99
CA ARG A 3 19.78 1.62 8.28
C ARG A 3 19.48 0.71 7.08
N PHE A 4 18.27 0.19 7.00
CA PHE A 4 17.87 -0.63 5.86
C PHE A 4 17.80 0.26 4.60
N GLN A 5 18.68 0.01 3.63
CA GLN A 5 18.81 0.83 2.44
C GLN A 5 17.76 0.44 1.37
N PRO A 6 17.21 1.40 0.60
CA PRO A 6 16.28 1.10 -0.49
C PRO A 6 16.80 0.05 -1.49
N ALA A 7 18.10 0.10 -1.83
CA ALA A 7 18.71 -0.88 -2.72
C ALA A 7 18.68 -2.32 -2.16
N LEU A 8 18.79 -2.48 -0.84
CA LEU A 8 18.64 -3.77 -0.17
C LEU A 8 17.17 -4.22 -0.19
N PHE A 9 16.21 -3.30 -0.10
CA PHE A 9 14.78 -3.61 -0.26
C PHE A 9 14.47 -4.14 -1.65
N HIS A 10 14.93 -3.45 -2.69
CA HIS A 10 14.75 -3.89 -4.08
C HIS A 10 15.39 -5.25 -4.33
N SER A 11 16.61 -5.46 -3.81
CA SER A 11 17.32 -6.74 -3.91
C SER A 11 16.57 -7.87 -3.19
N LEU A 12 15.99 -7.60 -2.02
CA LEU A 12 15.18 -8.54 -1.26
C LEU A 12 13.95 -8.99 -2.07
N VAL A 13 13.23 -8.04 -2.67
CA VAL A 13 12.00 -8.37 -3.40
C VAL A 13 12.24 -8.89 -4.81
N ALA A 14 13.43 -8.66 -5.40
CA ALA A 14 13.73 -9.01 -6.80
C ALA A 14 13.48 -10.48 -7.16
N ARG A 15 13.53 -11.39 -6.19
CA ARG A 15 13.33 -12.83 -6.39
C ARG A 15 11.97 -13.35 -5.93
N VAL A 16 11.13 -12.48 -5.36
CA VAL A 16 9.83 -12.90 -4.80
C VAL A 16 8.89 -13.40 -5.91
N LYS A 17 8.91 -12.76 -7.08
CA LYS A 17 8.02 -13.12 -8.20
C LYS A 17 8.21 -14.57 -8.67
N GLU A 18 9.44 -15.05 -8.62
CA GLU A 18 9.84 -16.40 -9.01
C GLU A 18 9.73 -17.40 -7.85
N SER A 19 9.45 -16.91 -6.64
CA SER A 19 9.29 -17.75 -5.46
C SER A 19 7.94 -18.47 -5.44
N GLN A 20 7.84 -19.50 -4.60
CA GLN A 20 6.58 -20.19 -4.28
C GLN A 20 5.98 -19.67 -2.96
N LEU A 21 6.36 -18.47 -2.52
CA LEU A 21 5.88 -17.90 -1.27
C LEU A 21 4.38 -17.62 -1.36
N LYS A 22 3.62 -18.16 -0.41
CA LYS A 22 2.19 -17.83 -0.25
C LYS A 22 2.00 -16.57 0.58
N GLU A 23 2.92 -16.33 1.52
CA GLU A 23 2.86 -15.22 2.46
C GLU A 23 4.20 -14.50 2.50
N LEU A 24 4.16 -13.18 2.57
CA LEU A 24 5.35 -12.35 2.73
C LEU A 24 5.08 -11.19 3.68
N ASN A 25 5.96 -11.01 4.66
CA ASN A 25 5.91 -9.91 5.61
C ASN A 25 7.12 -8.98 5.39
N LEU A 26 6.86 -7.76 4.95
CA LEU A 26 7.83 -6.67 4.77
C LEU A 26 7.48 -5.47 5.68
N SER A 27 6.75 -5.71 6.76
CA SER A 27 6.35 -4.67 7.70
C SER A 27 7.56 -4.09 8.44
N GLY A 28 7.58 -2.77 8.66
CA GLY A 28 8.60 -2.11 9.47
C GLY A 28 10.01 -2.04 8.87
N LEU A 29 10.17 -2.31 7.56
CA LEU A 29 11.49 -2.29 6.91
C LEU A 29 11.90 -0.87 6.47
N MET A 30 10.95 0.05 6.30
CA MET A 30 11.21 1.46 6.04
C MET A 30 11.22 2.23 7.35
N GLU A 31 12.37 2.76 7.75
CA GLU A 31 12.53 3.45 9.04
C GLU A 31 12.18 4.95 8.96
N SER A 32 11.97 5.51 7.77
CA SER A 32 11.61 6.93 7.59
C SER A 32 10.89 7.19 6.26
N SER A 33 10.28 8.38 6.16
CA SER A 33 9.62 8.83 4.93
C SER A 33 10.61 8.98 3.76
N GLU A 34 11.83 9.42 4.04
CA GLU A 34 12.91 9.57 3.05
C GLU A 34 13.34 8.21 2.50
N ALA A 35 13.48 7.20 3.37
CA ALA A 35 13.79 5.84 2.95
C ALA A 35 12.68 5.25 2.08
N SER A 36 11.42 5.40 2.49
CA SER A 36 10.25 4.94 1.75
C SER A 36 10.09 5.64 0.39
N ASN A 37 10.34 6.94 0.31
CA ASN A 37 10.26 7.72 -0.93
C ASN A 37 11.38 7.37 -1.92
N ALA A 38 12.50 6.81 -1.44
CA ALA A 38 13.58 6.31 -2.28
C ALA A 38 13.31 4.88 -2.81
N VAL A 39 12.24 4.22 -2.36
CA VAL A 39 11.80 2.93 -2.89
C VAL A 39 10.87 3.14 -4.08
N ASP A 40 11.22 2.54 -5.21
CA ASP A 40 10.27 2.35 -6.31
C ASP A 40 9.21 1.30 -5.93
N TRP A 41 8.07 1.78 -5.44
CA TRP A 41 6.95 0.94 -5.01
C TRP A 41 6.21 0.27 -6.17
N ARG A 42 6.27 0.83 -7.40
CA ARG A 42 5.75 0.15 -8.60
C ARG A 42 6.55 -1.12 -8.89
N TYR A 43 7.88 -1.01 -8.85
CA TYR A 43 8.75 -2.17 -9.01
C TYR A 43 8.47 -3.21 -7.94
N VAL A 44 8.41 -2.80 -6.66
CA VAL A 44 8.11 -3.70 -5.55
C VAL A 44 6.80 -4.45 -5.79
N ALA A 45 5.70 -3.74 -6.06
CA ALA A 45 4.40 -4.34 -6.33
C ALA A 45 4.45 -5.40 -7.44
N LYS A 46 5.15 -5.13 -8.54
CA LYS A 46 5.35 -6.08 -9.65
C LYS A 46 6.09 -7.36 -9.24
N GLN A 47 6.95 -7.29 -8.22
CA GLN A 47 7.61 -8.48 -7.69
C GLN A 47 6.72 -9.31 -6.77
N LEU A 48 5.68 -8.70 -6.18
CA LEU A 48 4.81 -9.36 -5.21
C LEU A 48 3.59 -10.06 -5.84
N ILE A 49 3.36 -9.90 -7.15
CA ILE A 49 2.13 -10.36 -7.83
C ILE A 49 1.84 -11.87 -7.69
N GLY A 50 2.85 -12.69 -7.38
CA GLY A 50 2.71 -14.13 -7.19
C GLY A 50 2.31 -14.56 -5.78
N VAL A 51 2.43 -13.66 -4.79
CA VAL A 51 2.19 -13.93 -3.38
C VAL A 51 0.70 -13.77 -3.07
N LYS A 52 0.14 -14.61 -2.18
CA LYS A 52 -1.29 -14.52 -1.81
C LYS A 52 -1.57 -13.53 -0.69
N SER A 53 -0.68 -13.44 0.30
CA SER A 53 -0.82 -12.57 1.47
C SER A 53 0.42 -11.72 1.64
N VAL A 54 0.27 -10.40 1.59
CA VAL A 54 1.37 -9.45 1.69
C VAL A 54 1.12 -8.49 2.85
N LYS A 55 2.11 -8.34 3.73
CA LYS A 55 2.12 -7.30 4.77
C LYS A 55 3.16 -6.25 4.49
N LEU A 56 2.71 -5.00 4.38
CA LEU A 56 3.50 -3.78 4.22
C LEU A 56 3.22 -2.78 5.37
N SER A 57 2.63 -3.25 6.47
CA SER A 57 2.27 -2.41 7.61
C SER A 57 3.49 -1.83 8.34
N PHE A 58 3.29 -0.80 9.16
CA PHE A 58 4.37 -0.19 9.96
C PHE A 58 5.54 0.37 9.14
N ASN A 59 5.32 0.68 7.87
CA ASN A 59 6.28 1.38 7.02
C ASN A 59 5.92 2.88 6.95
N TYR A 60 6.62 3.64 6.10
CA TYR A 60 6.35 5.05 5.84
C TYR A 60 5.82 5.23 4.41
N ILE A 61 4.97 4.31 3.93
CA ILE A 61 4.47 4.34 2.55
C ILE A 61 3.51 5.51 2.39
N SER A 62 3.86 6.43 1.49
CA SER A 62 3.02 7.60 1.21
C SER A 62 1.71 7.20 0.52
N ARG A 63 0.68 8.05 0.60
CA ARG A 63 -0.57 7.83 -0.14
C ARG A 63 -0.35 7.70 -1.65
N TYR A 64 0.59 8.48 -2.19
CA TYR A 64 0.97 8.40 -3.61
C TYR A 64 1.60 7.04 -3.94
N SER A 65 2.48 6.53 -3.09
CA SER A 65 3.07 5.20 -3.25
C SER A 65 2.04 4.08 -3.09
N ILE A 66 1.02 4.23 -2.24
CA ILE A 66 -0.11 3.28 -2.16
C ILE A 66 -0.86 3.22 -3.50
N TYR A 67 -1.09 4.36 -4.14
CA TYR A 67 -1.67 4.38 -5.49
C TYR A 67 -0.78 3.65 -6.50
N GLU A 68 0.53 3.93 -6.50
CA GLU A 68 1.50 3.26 -7.38
C GLU A 68 1.53 1.73 -7.19
N ILE A 69 1.34 1.26 -5.96
CA ILE A 69 1.21 -0.16 -5.64
C ILE A 69 -0.02 -0.72 -6.36
N PHE A 70 -1.22 -0.16 -6.13
CA PHE A 70 -2.45 -0.70 -6.73
C PHE A 70 -2.43 -0.64 -8.26
N ASP A 71 -1.92 0.44 -8.84
CA ASP A 71 -1.77 0.61 -10.29
C ASP A 71 -0.84 -0.46 -10.91
N SER A 72 0.04 -1.06 -10.10
CA SER A 72 0.99 -2.10 -10.52
C SER A 72 0.52 -3.52 -10.20
N LEU A 73 -0.65 -3.70 -9.57
CA LEU A 73 -1.17 -4.99 -9.11
C LEU A 73 -2.30 -5.54 -9.98
N ASP A 74 -2.49 -5.02 -11.19
CA ASP A 74 -3.42 -5.59 -12.17
C ASP A 74 -3.15 -7.10 -12.35
N ASN A 75 -4.21 -7.91 -12.19
CA ASN A 75 -4.16 -9.38 -12.25
C ASN A 75 -3.21 -10.06 -11.24
N SER A 76 -2.94 -9.44 -10.09
CA SER A 76 -2.17 -10.08 -9.03
C SER A 76 -2.89 -11.31 -8.46
N LYS A 77 -2.13 -12.24 -7.88
CA LYS A 77 -2.64 -13.35 -7.06
C LYS A 77 -2.84 -12.95 -5.59
N ILE A 78 -2.61 -11.68 -5.25
CA ILE A 78 -2.73 -11.19 -3.88
C ILE A 78 -4.22 -11.20 -3.51
N GLU A 79 -4.55 -11.93 -2.46
CA GLU A 79 -5.91 -11.99 -1.89
C GLU A 79 -6.03 -11.07 -0.68
N THR A 80 -4.93 -10.86 0.04
CA THR A 80 -4.87 -10.02 1.24
C THR A 80 -3.65 -9.09 1.18
N LEU A 81 -3.89 -7.78 1.33
CA LEU A 81 -2.85 -6.76 1.41
C LEU A 81 -3.04 -5.91 2.67
N ASP A 82 -2.08 -5.99 3.58
CA ASP A 82 -2.05 -5.17 4.79
C ASP A 82 -1.15 -3.95 4.58
N LEU A 83 -1.78 -2.76 4.51
CA LEU A 83 -1.14 -1.46 4.42
C LEU A 83 -1.39 -0.62 5.67
N SER A 84 -1.76 -1.24 6.78
CA SER A 84 -2.09 -0.54 8.02
C SER A 84 -0.87 0.13 8.67
N SER A 85 -1.13 1.08 9.57
CA SER A 85 -0.11 1.72 10.41
C SER A 85 1.05 2.33 9.62
N GLN A 86 0.75 3.09 8.56
CA GLN A 86 1.79 3.84 7.88
C GLN A 86 2.19 5.02 8.75
N MET A 87 3.46 5.06 9.15
CA MET A 87 4.04 6.06 10.02
C MET A 87 4.25 7.37 9.25
N LEU A 88 3.17 8.10 8.97
CA LEU A 88 3.29 9.40 8.30
C LEU A 88 3.83 10.44 9.29
N THR A 89 5.12 10.80 9.19
CA THR A 89 5.71 11.89 9.99
C THR A 89 5.64 13.23 9.24
N GLY A 90 5.09 14.26 9.88
CA GLY A 90 5.34 15.67 9.52
C GLY A 90 4.14 16.64 9.59
N PRO A 91 4.38 17.94 9.90
CA PRO A 91 3.36 19.02 9.91
C PRO A 91 2.81 19.37 8.51
N SER A 92 3.31 18.69 7.48
CA SER A 92 2.86 18.69 6.08
C SER A 92 1.49 18.03 5.87
N THR A 93 0.93 17.39 6.90
CA THR A 93 -0.43 16.82 6.92
C THR A 93 -1.56 17.84 6.79
N LYS A 94 -1.29 19.16 6.87
CA LYS A 94 -2.30 20.21 6.58
C LYS A 94 -2.05 21.01 5.30
N ARG A 95 -0.85 20.95 4.68
CA ARG A 95 -0.49 21.83 3.54
C ARG A 95 -0.01 21.11 2.28
N SER A 96 0.22 19.80 2.34
CA SER A 96 0.66 19.00 1.17
C SER A 96 -0.11 17.69 1.03
N ILE A 97 -1.15 17.48 1.84
CA ILE A 97 -2.28 16.65 1.42
C ILE A 97 -2.98 17.47 0.33
N LYS A 98 -2.62 17.24 -0.93
CA LYS A 98 -3.67 17.27 -1.95
C LYS A 98 -4.71 16.32 -1.38
N LEU A 99 -5.83 16.87 -0.90
CA LEU A 99 -7.06 16.08 -0.79
C LEU A 99 -7.07 15.25 -2.07
N LEU A 100 -7.06 13.93 -1.96
CA LEU A 100 -7.26 13.13 -3.15
C LEU A 100 -8.59 13.62 -3.68
N TYR A 101 -8.53 14.38 -4.78
CA TYR A 101 -9.74 14.96 -5.32
C TYR A 101 -10.66 13.78 -5.64
N ARG A 102 -11.97 14.00 -5.72
CA ARG A 102 -12.91 12.90 -6.01
C ARG A 102 -12.49 12.09 -7.24
N SER A 103 -11.74 12.67 -8.19
CA SER A 103 -11.04 11.98 -9.28
C SER A 103 -10.01 10.96 -8.79
N ASP A 104 -9.08 11.35 -7.93
CA ASP A 104 -7.97 10.51 -7.47
C ASP A 104 -8.47 9.33 -6.64
N MET A 105 -9.51 9.55 -5.83
CA MET A 105 -10.18 8.48 -5.08
C MET A 105 -10.88 7.48 -6.00
N LYS A 106 -11.52 7.96 -7.07
CA LYS A 106 -12.10 7.09 -8.10
C LYS A 106 -11.03 6.27 -8.80
N TYR A 107 -9.88 6.87 -9.13
CA TYR A 107 -8.76 6.16 -9.76
C TYR A 107 -8.19 5.08 -8.83
N LEU A 108 -7.96 5.41 -7.56
CA LEU A 108 -7.51 4.43 -6.56
C LEU A 108 -8.51 3.29 -6.40
N ALA A 109 -9.81 3.58 -6.28
CA ALA A 109 -10.84 2.56 -6.19
C ALA A 109 -10.86 1.65 -7.44
N GLN A 110 -10.70 2.21 -8.64
CA GLN A 110 -10.60 1.42 -9.86
C GLN A 110 -9.37 0.50 -9.87
N ALA A 111 -8.21 1.00 -9.45
CA ALA A 111 -6.99 0.20 -9.35
C ALA A 111 -7.16 -0.93 -8.31
N MET A 112 -7.74 -0.63 -7.14
CA MET A 112 -8.07 -1.65 -6.13
C MET A 112 -8.99 -2.72 -6.72
N ILE A 113 -10.03 -2.35 -7.45
CA ILE A 113 -10.98 -3.29 -8.07
C ILE A 113 -10.32 -4.19 -9.12
N LYS A 114 -9.36 -3.66 -9.90
CA LYS A 114 -8.61 -4.44 -10.91
C LYS A 114 -7.56 -5.38 -10.32
N SER A 115 -7.12 -5.13 -9.09
CA SER A 115 -6.03 -5.87 -8.45
C SER A 115 -6.39 -7.31 -8.03
N ASN A 116 -7.68 -7.69 -8.09
CA ASN A 116 -8.26 -8.94 -7.57
C ASN A 116 -8.07 -9.17 -6.05
N ILE A 117 -7.59 -8.17 -5.31
CA ILE A 117 -7.42 -8.26 -3.86
C ILE A 117 -8.79 -8.24 -3.18
N LYS A 118 -9.02 -9.20 -2.28
CA LYS A 118 -10.30 -9.34 -1.56
C LYS A 118 -10.29 -8.61 -0.23
N ASN A 119 -9.16 -8.57 0.46
CA ASN A 119 -9.03 -7.95 1.77
C ASN A 119 -7.91 -6.91 1.75
N ILE A 120 -8.23 -5.67 2.09
CA ILE A 120 -7.26 -4.58 2.18
C ILE A 120 -7.40 -3.94 3.55
N ASP A 121 -6.31 -3.86 4.31
CA ASP A 121 -6.28 -3.11 5.57
C ASP A 121 -5.63 -1.75 5.35
N LEU A 122 -6.38 -0.68 5.59
CA LEU A 122 -5.92 0.71 5.51
C LEU A 122 -5.99 1.42 6.88
N ARG A 123 -6.19 0.71 7.99
CA ARG A 123 -6.23 1.37 9.32
C ARG A 123 -4.93 2.10 9.60
N PHE A 124 -5.02 3.34 10.07
CA PHE A 124 -3.84 4.17 10.36
C PHE A 124 -2.87 4.31 9.17
N SER A 125 -3.32 4.13 7.93
CA SER A 125 -2.52 4.39 6.72
C SER A 125 -2.42 5.88 6.38
N GLY A 126 -3.04 6.71 7.22
CA GLY A 126 -3.02 8.17 7.11
C GLY A 126 -4.01 8.75 6.11
N TYR A 127 -5.02 7.99 5.69
CA TYR A 127 -6.24 8.52 5.06
C TYR A 127 -7.19 9.10 6.13
N LEU A 128 -7.94 10.14 5.78
CA LEU A 128 -9.01 10.69 6.62
C LEU A 128 -10.21 9.73 6.64
N VAL A 129 -11.06 9.85 7.66
CA VAL A 129 -12.24 8.98 7.83
C VAL A 129 -13.18 9.11 6.63
N GLU A 130 -13.40 10.34 6.13
CA GLU A 130 -14.26 10.60 4.98
C GLU A 130 -13.69 10.02 3.68
N GLU A 131 -12.36 10.02 3.54
CA GLU A 131 -11.67 9.42 2.40
C GLU A 131 -11.84 7.90 2.41
N ILE A 132 -11.62 7.28 3.56
CA ILE A 132 -11.86 5.85 3.78
C ILE A 132 -13.32 5.48 3.51
N ALA A 133 -14.28 6.24 4.03
CA ALA A 133 -15.70 6.00 3.79
C ALA A 133 -16.05 6.13 2.29
N CYS A 134 -15.44 7.11 1.61
CA CYS A 134 -15.59 7.28 0.17
C CYS A 134 -15.07 6.06 -0.61
N LEU A 135 -13.85 5.57 -0.27
CA LEU A 135 -13.27 4.37 -0.88
C LEU A 135 -14.12 3.13 -0.59
N ALA A 136 -14.50 2.92 0.68
CA ALA A 136 -15.33 1.79 1.10
C ALA A 136 -16.62 1.71 0.28
N ASN A 137 -17.29 2.85 0.08
CA ASN A 137 -18.48 2.92 -0.76
C ASN A 137 -18.18 2.55 -2.23
N MET A 138 -17.07 3.05 -2.80
CA MET A 138 -16.70 2.80 -4.20
C MET A 138 -16.29 1.34 -4.48
N VAL A 139 -15.65 0.67 -3.52
CA VAL A 139 -15.16 -0.71 -3.69
C VAL A 139 -16.09 -1.77 -3.08
N SER A 140 -17.22 -1.33 -2.50
CA SER A 140 -18.19 -2.17 -1.82
C SER A 140 -18.64 -3.35 -2.70
N GLY A 141 -18.83 -4.51 -2.07
CA GLY A 141 -19.22 -5.76 -2.74
C GLY A 141 -18.12 -6.46 -3.53
N LYS A 142 -16.94 -5.84 -3.70
CA LYS A 142 -15.76 -6.47 -4.33
C LYS A 142 -14.60 -6.66 -3.36
N ILE A 143 -14.42 -5.69 -2.45
CA ILE A 143 -13.29 -5.66 -1.53
C ILE A 143 -13.82 -5.47 -0.11
N ASN A 144 -13.33 -6.30 0.80
CA ASN A 144 -13.42 -6.08 2.23
C ASN A 144 -12.33 -5.07 2.63
N LEU A 145 -12.72 -3.80 2.75
CA LEU A 145 -11.84 -2.75 3.21
C LEU A 145 -11.90 -2.67 4.73
N VAL A 146 -10.83 -3.10 5.40
CA VAL A 146 -10.70 -2.97 6.85
C VAL A 146 -10.27 -1.53 7.16
N HIS A 147 -11.12 -0.84 7.90
CA HIS A 147 -10.89 0.51 8.38
C HIS A 147 -11.52 0.71 9.76
N GLU A 148 -11.06 1.71 10.52
CA GLU A 148 -11.73 2.09 11.76
C GLU A 148 -12.84 3.11 11.46
N TYR A 149 -14.05 2.81 11.91
CA TYR A 149 -15.02 3.81 12.33
C TYR A 149 -14.97 3.82 13.86
N ASN A 150 -14.37 4.85 14.45
CA ASN A 150 -14.82 5.30 15.75
C ASN A 150 -15.87 6.39 15.50
#